data_AF-A0A7Y2E1H2-F1
#
_entry.id   AF-A0A7Y2E1H2-F1
#
_cell.length_a   1.000
_cell.length_b   1.000
_cell.length_c   1.000
_cell.angle_alpha   90.00
_cell.angle_beta   90.00
_cell.angle_gamma   90.00
#
_symmetry.space_group_name_H-M   'P 1'
#
loop_
_entity.id
_entity.type
_entity.pdbx_description
1 polymer ?
#
loop_
_entity_poly.entity_id
_entity_poly.type
_entity_poly.pdbx_seq_one_letter_code
_entity_poly.pdbx_strand_id
1 'polypeptide(L)'
;MTTTQQLNEIAGNLWWSWNPDATDLFRRLNPDAYAASGNNPLVALKYAHDDVLADSAFQGDVADVHERFRAYMDAPPRIQNAPRVSYFCMEYGLHESMKLYAGGLGILAGDHTKAASDVGLPFTAVGLLLRSGYFRQYFDEDGTQQDEYPAMDATLHPFERITGEDGRDLTVTVHIGDQPVLIRGWKVMVGKTTLY
;
A
#
# COMPACT_ATOMS: atom_id res chain seq x y z
N MET A 1 12.13 18.81 -8.33
CA MET A 1 11.51 17.48 -8.53
C MET A 1 10.50 17.64 -9.65
N THR A 2 10.42 16.71 -10.61
CA THR A 2 9.38 16.75 -11.65
C THR A 2 8.04 16.27 -11.10
N THR A 3 6.91 16.64 -11.73
CA THR A 3 5.57 16.17 -11.36
C THR A 3 5.49 14.64 -11.28
N THR A 4 6.06 13.95 -12.27
CA THR A 4 6.14 12.48 -12.26
C THR A 4 6.94 11.94 -11.09
N GLN A 5 8.04 12.59 -10.69
CA GLN A 5 8.83 12.17 -9.53
C GLN A 5 8.01 12.32 -8.22
N GLN A 6 7.27 13.43 -8.07
CA GLN A 6 6.41 13.66 -6.91
C GLN A 6 5.28 12.62 -6.81
N LEU A 7 4.62 12.33 -7.94
CA LEU A 7 3.59 11.30 -8.01
C LEU A 7 4.13 9.91 -7.67
N ASN A 8 5.33 9.55 -8.15
CA ASN A 8 5.97 8.28 -7.80
C ASN A 8 6.28 8.18 -6.31
N GLU A 9 6.76 9.26 -5.69
CA GLU A 9 7.03 9.28 -4.24
C GLU A 9 5.75 9.08 -3.42
N ILE A 10 4.67 9.77 -3.80
CA ILE A 10 3.36 9.61 -3.15
C ILE A 10 2.84 8.19 -3.37
N ALA A 11 2.86 7.66 -4.61
CA ALA A 11 2.35 6.32 -4.94
C ALA A 11 3.15 5.19 -4.24
N GLY A 12 4.43 5.44 -3.95
CA GLY A 12 5.32 4.54 -3.21
C GLY A 12 4.98 4.38 -1.71
N ASN A 13 4.01 5.14 -1.19
CA ASN A 13 3.63 5.12 0.21
C ASN A 13 2.11 5.11 0.35
N LEU A 14 1.53 4.17 1.11
CA LEU A 14 0.08 4.05 1.24
C LEU A 14 -0.62 5.23 1.92
N TRP A 15 0.10 6.27 2.36
CA TRP A 15 -0.46 7.53 2.85
C TRP A 15 -1.58 8.08 1.97
N TRP A 16 -1.45 8.00 0.64
CA TRP A 16 -2.50 8.46 -0.26
C TRP A 16 -3.87 7.80 0.01
N SER A 17 -3.91 6.57 0.55
CA SER A 17 -5.14 5.79 0.66
C SER A 17 -6.13 6.30 1.70
N TRP A 18 -5.71 7.23 2.57
CA TRP A 18 -6.60 7.95 3.50
C TRP A 18 -6.54 9.47 3.32
N ASN A 19 -6.02 9.94 2.18
CA ASN A 19 -5.95 11.36 1.84
C ASN A 19 -6.71 11.62 0.53
N PRO A 20 -7.94 12.17 0.58
CA PRO A 20 -8.82 12.31 -0.59
C PRO A 20 -8.20 13.03 -1.78
N ASP A 21 -7.44 14.11 -1.53
CA ASP A 21 -6.79 14.89 -2.57
C ASP A 21 -5.73 14.06 -3.32
N ALA A 22 -4.97 13.23 -2.60
CA ALA A 22 -3.98 12.35 -3.22
C ALA A 22 -4.66 11.26 -4.07
N THR A 23 -5.74 10.66 -3.57
CA THR A 23 -6.56 9.72 -4.33
C THR A 23 -7.14 10.36 -5.61
N ASP A 24 -7.52 11.63 -5.54
CA ASP A 24 -8.04 12.37 -6.69
C ASP A 24 -7.00 12.58 -7.79
N LEU A 25 -5.75 12.90 -7.43
CA LEU A 25 -4.66 13.01 -8.40
C LEU A 25 -4.52 11.73 -9.23
N PHE A 26 -4.47 10.57 -8.57
CA PHE A 26 -4.29 9.30 -9.27
C PHE A 26 -5.48 8.92 -10.15
N ARG A 27 -6.71 9.25 -9.72
CA ARG A 27 -7.90 9.06 -10.55
C ARG A 27 -7.86 9.89 -11.82
N ARG A 28 -7.38 11.14 -11.74
CA ARG A 28 -7.30 12.07 -12.88
C ARG A 28 -6.25 11.68 -13.92
N LEU A 29 -5.17 11.00 -13.53
CA LEU A 29 -4.12 10.56 -14.44
C LEU A 29 -4.64 9.69 -15.59
N ASN A 30 -5.50 8.72 -15.25
CA ASN A 30 -6.22 7.88 -16.20
C ASN A 30 -7.42 7.22 -15.46
N PRO A 31 -8.64 7.78 -15.56
CA PRO A 31 -9.80 7.27 -14.82
C PRO A 31 -10.14 5.81 -15.14
N ASP A 32 -10.00 5.41 -16.40
CA ASP A 32 -10.35 4.07 -16.87
C ASP A 32 -9.35 3.03 -16.35
N ALA A 33 -8.05 3.31 -16.47
CA ALA A 33 -7.00 2.43 -15.94
C ALA A 33 -7.04 2.34 -14.40
N TYR A 34 -7.36 3.45 -13.73
CA TYR A 34 -7.52 3.49 -12.28
C TYR A 34 -8.69 2.60 -11.83
N ALA A 35 -9.88 2.78 -12.39
CA ALA A 35 -11.05 1.98 -12.04
C ALA A 35 -10.86 0.49 -12.38
N ALA A 36 -10.33 0.17 -13.56
CA ALA A 36 -10.12 -1.20 -14.01
C ALA A 36 -9.10 -1.98 -13.15
N SER A 37 -8.20 -1.28 -12.46
CA SER A 37 -7.16 -1.87 -11.61
C SER A 37 -7.54 -1.96 -10.13
N GLY A 38 -8.80 -1.70 -9.77
CA GLY A 38 -9.23 -1.63 -8.37
C GLY A 38 -8.65 -0.41 -7.66
N ASN A 39 -8.61 0.73 -8.38
CA ASN A 39 -8.15 2.02 -7.87
C ASN A 39 -6.67 1.99 -7.44
N ASN A 40 -5.80 1.44 -8.30
CA ASN A 40 -4.36 1.34 -8.04
C ASN A 40 -3.58 2.57 -8.61
N PRO A 41 -2.95 3.39 -7.77
CA PRO A 41 -2.16 4.56 -8.21
C PRO A 41 -1.00 4.27 -9.15
N LEU A 42 -0.28 3.17 -8.94
CA LEU A 42 0.87 2.83 -9.79
C LEU A 42 0.41 2.40 -11.19
N VAL A 43 -0.76 1.76 -11.30
CA VAL A 43 -1.35 1.45 -12.60
C VAL A 43 -1.82 2.72 -13.31
N ALA A 44 -2.51 3.63 -12.62
CA ALA A 44 -2.90 4.91 -13.20
C ALA A 44 -1.71 5.74 -13.65
N LEU A 45 -0.62 5.77 -12.87
CA LEU A 45 0.61 6.46 -13.22
C LEU A 45 1.33 5.83 -14.41
N LYS A 46 1.34 4.49 -14.49
CA LYS A 46 1.93 3.75 -15.63
C LYS A 46 1.23 4.05 -16.95
N TYR A 47 -0.08 4.27 -16.92
CA TYR A 47 -0.90 4.55 -18.09
C TYR A 47 -1.43 6.00 -18.10
N ALA A 48 -0.73 6.92 -17.42
CA ALA A 48 -1.15 8.31 -17.34
C ALA A 48 -1.23 8.95 -18.73
N HIS A 49 -2.23 9.81 -18.95
CA HIS A 49 -2.31 10.58 -20.18
C HIS A 49 -1.34 11.77 -20.14
N ASP A 50 -0.60 11.98 -21.24
CA ASP A 50 0.43 13.01 -21.32
C ASP A 50 -0.14 14.43 -21.23
N ASP A 51 -1.35 14.65 -21.72
CA ASP A 51 -2.05 15.94 -21.63
C ASP A 51 -2.40 16.31 -20.18
N VAL A 52 -2.79 15.33 -19.37
CA VAL A 52 -3.01 15.53 -17.93
C VAL A 52 -1.71 15.87 -17.21
N LEU A 53 -0.62 15.16 -17.52
CA LEU A 53 0.69 15.45 -16.93
C LEU A 53 1.25 16.81 -17.36
N ALA A 54 0.90 17.28 -18.56
CA ALA A 54 1.32 18.57 -19.09
C ALA A 54 0.46 19.76 -18.60
N ASP A 55 -0.72 19.51 -18.02
CA ASP A 55 -1.62 20.55 -17.54
C ASP A 55 -1.06 21.28 -16.30
N SER A 56 -0.96 22.60 -16.38
CA SER A 56 -0.35 23.41 -15.32
C SER A 56 -1.17 23.42 -14.02
N ALA A 57 -2.50 23.29 -14.09
CA ALA A 57 -3.34 23.25 -12.90
C ALA A 57 -3.14 21.92 -12.17
N PHE A 58 -3.12 20.80 -12.90
CA PHE A 58 -2.79 19.48 -12.35
C PHE A 58 -1.39 19.46 -11.71
N GLN A 59 -0.39 20.06 -12.36
CA GLN A 59 0.96 20.16 -11.79
C GLN A 59 0.97 20.95 -10.47
N GLY A 60 0.17 22.01 -10.36
CA GLY A 60 -0.04 22.75 -9.11
C GLY A 60 -0.67 21.88 -8.02
N ASP A 61 -1.74 21.16 -8.34
CA ASP A 61 -2.40 20.24 -7.40
C ASP A 61 -1.43 19.14 -6.90
N VAL A 62 -0.59 18.59 -7.80
CA VAL A 62 0.46 17.63 -7.43
C VAL A 62 1.46 18.24 -6.47
N ALA A 63 1.92 19.46 -6.72
CA ALA A 63 2.88 20.14 -5.85
C ALA A 63 2.28 20.36 -4.44
N ASP A 64 1.03 20.79 -4.34
CA ASP A 64 0.35 21.04 -3.07
C ASP A 64 0.12 19.74 -2.27
N VAL A 65 -0.28 18.65 -2.94
CA VAL A 65 -0.39 17.33 -2.29
C VAL A 65 0.98 16.82 -1.86
N HIS A 66 2.00 16.98 -2.70
CA HIS A 66 3.37 16.54 -2.39
C HIS A 66 3.95 17.30 -1.20
N GLU A 67 3.76 18.62 -1.12
CA GLU A 67 4.18 19.42 0.04
C GLU A 67 3.52 18.91 1.32
N ARG A 68 2.21 18.62 1.30
CA ARG A 68 1.47 18.06 2.45
C ARG A 68 1.95 16.67 2.81
N PHE A 69 2.25 15.82 1.83
CA PHE A 69 2.84 14.50 2.05
C PHE A 69 4.21 14.64 2.74
N ARG A 70 5.09 15.53 2.25
CA ARG A 70 6.40 15.78 2.86
C ARG A 70 6.28 16.34 4.26
N ALA A 71 5.44 17.34 4.47
CA ALA A 71 5.15 17.91 5.79
C ALA A 71 4.62 16.86 6.76
N TYR A 72 3.74 15.96 6.29
CA TYR A 72 3.28 14.82 7.07
C TYR A 72 4.47 13.93 7.47
N MET A 73 5.23 13.43 6.48
CA MET A 73 6.33 12.48 6.69
C MET A 73 7.44 13.03 7.59
N ASP A 74 7.77 14.32 7.45
CA ASP A 74 8.85 14.98 8.18
C ASP A 74 8.41 15.51 9.56
N ALA A 75 7.10 15.51 9.86
CA ALA A 75 6.63 15.97 11.16
C ALA A 75 7.10 15.05 12.32
N PRO A 76 7.51 15.63 13.46
CA PRO A 76 7.93 14.84 14.62
C PRO A 76 6.78 14.00 15.19
N PRO A 77 7.10 12.96 15.99
CA PRO A 77 6.08 12.16 16.66
C PRO A 77 5.24 13.03 17.61
N ARG A 78 3.92 12.88 17.58
CA ARG A 78 3.00 13.58 18.48
C ARG A 78 3.06 13.03 19.89
N ILE A 79 3.39 11.75 20.02
CA ILE A 79 3.57 11.06 21.31
C ILE A 79 5.06 10.80 21.50
N GLN A 80 5.66 11.47 22.48
CA GLN A 80 7.06 11.29 22.83
C GLN A 80 7.25 10.07 23.74
N ASN A 81 8.43 9.44 23.66
CA ASN A 81 8.83 8.32 24.53
C ASN A 81 7.87 7.12 24.52
N ALA A 82 7.14 6.92 23.43
CA ALA A 82 6.31 5.73 23.26
C ALA A 82 7.18 4.47 23.16
N PRO A 83 6.74 3.33 23.73
CA PRO A 83 7.45 2.06 23.57
C PRO A 83 7.41 1.60 22.11
N ARG A 84 8.45 0.89 21.68
CA ARG A 84 8.46 0.23 20.37
C ARG A 84 7.43 -0.89 20.34
N VAL A 85 6.61 -0.94 19.30
CA VAL A 85 5.57 -1.95 19.13
C VAL A 85 5.77 -2.71 17.83
N SER A 86 5.74 -4.04 17.91
CA SER A 86 5.59 -4.92 16.76
C SER A 86 4.19 -5.54 16.82
N TYR A 87 3.35 -5.20 15.85
CA TYR A 87 1.97 -5.62 15.79
C TYR A 87 1.82 -6.71 14.72
N PHE A 88 1.56 -7.93 15.16
CA PHE A 88 1.39 -9.08 14.28
C PHE A 88 -0.08 -9.29 13.97
N CYS A 89 -0.42 -9.34 12.68
CA CYS A 89 -1.77 -9.68 12.23
C CYS A 89 -1.69 -10.50 10.94
N MET A 90 -2.64 -11.41 10.76
CA MET A 90 -2.74 -12.19 9.52
C MET A 90 -3.26 -11.36 8.34
N GLU A 91 -3.90 -10.21 8.63
CA GLU A 91 -4.59 -9.38 7.65
C GLU A 91 -4.40 -7.88 7.93
N TYR A 92 -4.38 -7.07 6.86
CA TYR A 92 -4.34 -5.61 6.92
C TYR A 92 -5.21 -4.98 5.82
N GLY A 93 -6.32 -4.36 6.24
CA GLY A 93 -7.24 -3.62 5.40
C GLY A 93 -6.77 -2.20 5.18
N LEU A 94 -5.88 -2.00 4.21
CA LEU A 94 -5.23 -0.70 3.96
C LEU A 94 -5.92 0.10 2.86
N HIS A 95 -6.26 -0.58 1.77
CA HIS A 95 -6.96 -0.06 0.60
C HIS A 95 -7.47 -1.24 -0.23
N GLU A 96 -8.54 -1.07 -1.00
CA GLU A 96 -9.13 -2.13 -1.83
C GLU A 96 -8.20 -2.67 -2.93
N SER A 97 -7.25 -1.85 -3.39
CA SER A 97 -6.17 -2.31 -4.28
C SER A 97 -5.23 -3.31 -3.59
N MET A 98 -5.13 -3.28 -2.26
CA MET A 98 -4.26 -4.15 -1.45
C MET A 98 -5.07 -5.33 -0.92
N LYS A 99 -4.94 -6.49 -1.57
CA LYS A 99 -5.69 -7.71 -1.23
C LYS A 99 -5.10 -8.46 -0.03
N LEU A 100 -4.91 -7.77 1.08
CA LEU A 100 -4.29 -8.28 2.30
C LEU A 100 -5.29 -8.50 3.45
N TYR A 101 -6.60 -8.49 3.18
CA TYR A 101 -7.63 -8.69 4.19
C TYR A 101 -8.89 -9.35 3.63
N ALA A 102 -9.69 -9.91 4.52
CA ALA A 102 -10.99 -10.52 4.25
C ALA A 102 -12.13 -9.86 5.03
N GLY A 103 -11.85 -9.31 6.22
CA GLY A 103 -12.91 -8.75 7.06
C GLY A 103 -12.45 -7.80 8.16
N GLY A 104 -13.25 -7.73 9.23
CA GLY A 104 -13.10 -6.71 10.29
C GLY A 104 -11.77 -6.77 11.05
N LEU A 105 -11.16 -7.95 11.18
CA LEU A 105 -9.82 -8.09 11.78
C LEU A 105 -8.79 -7.27 11.00
N GLY A 106 -8.74 -7.46 9.67
CA GLY A 106 -7.82 -6.73 8.81
C GLY A 106 -8.11 -5.24 8.79
N ILE A 107 -9.38 -4.83 8.71
CA ILE A 107 -9.77 -3.41 8.80
C ILE A 107 -9.22 -2.78 10.08
N LEU A 108 -9.44 -3.41 11.23
CA LEU A 108 -8.96 -2.91 12.51
C LEU A 108 -7.42 -2.80 12.54
N ALA A 109 -6.71 -3.81 12.04
CA ALA A 109 -5.25 -3.80 11.96
C ALA A 109 -4.71 -2.71 11.02
N GLY A 110 -5.39 -2.49 9.89
CA GLY A 110 -5.09 -1.42 8.94
C GLY A 110 -5.27 -0.04 9.57
N ASP A 111 -6.41 0.19 10.24
CA ASP A 111 -6.71 1.44 10.93
C ASP A 111 -5.75 1.72 12.09
N HIS A 112 -5.36 0.70 12.86
CA HIS A 112 -4.31 0.84 13.89
C HIS A 112 -2.99 1.29 13.27
N THR A 113 -2.63 0.72 12.12
CA THR A 113 -1.38 1.05 11.41
C THR A 113 -1.42 2.50 10.90
N LYS A 114 -2.52 2.93 10.29
CA LYS A 114 -2.73 4.33 9.84
C LYS A 114 -2.72 5.31 11.01
N ALA A 115 -3.44 4.99 12.09
CA ALA A 115 -3.48 5.83 13.29
C ALA A 115 -2.08 5.95 13.95
N ALA A 116 -1.35 4.84 14.06
CA ALA A 116 0.02 4.84 14.57
C ALA A 116 0.94 5.72 13.72
N SER A 117 0.75 5.71 12.40
CA SER A 117 1.43 6.61 11.48
C SER A 117 1.10 8.09 11.73
N ASP A 118 -0.18 8.44 11.88
CA ASP A 118 -0.63 9.82 12.08
C ASP A 118 -0.09 10.47 13.35
N VAL A 119 0.05 9.68 14.42
CA VAL A 119 0.65 10.15 15.69
C VAL A 119 2.17 9.92 15.77
N GLY A 120 2.78 9.28 14.76
CA GLY A 120 4.21 9.02 14.68
C GLY A 120 4.73 8.04 15.74
N LEU A 121 3.96 7.00 16.05
CA LEU A 121 4.40 5.98 17.00
C LEU A 121 5.53 5.11 16.40
N PRO A 122 6.48 4.63 17.23
CA PRO A 122 7.47 3.64 16.82
C PRO A 122 6.81 2.25 16.67
N PHE A 123 6.04 2.09 15.60
CA PHE A 123 5.17 0.97 15.32
C PHE A 123 5.58 0.24 14.03
N THR A 124 5.69 -1.08 14.11
CA THR A 124 5.98 -1.95 12.98
C THR A 124 4.88 -2.98 12.86
N ALA A 125 4.20 -2.99 11.72
CA ALA A 125 3.22 -4.02 11.38
C ALA A 125 3.93 -5.23 10.75
N VAL A 126 3.45 -6.44 11.06
CA VAL A 126 3.98 -7.69 10.51
C VAL A 126 2.82 -8.59 10.13
N GLY A 127 2.78 -9.01 8.87
CA GLY A 127 1.73 -9.89 8.36
C GLY A 127 2.20 -10.84 7.27
N LEU A 128 1.26 -11.23 6.41
CA LEU A 128 1.52 -12.14 5.30
C LEU A 128 1.19 -11.46 3.98
N LEU A 129 2.10 -11.58 3.02
CA LEU A 129 1.83 -11.22 1.63
C LEU A 129 1.00 -12.33 0.96
N LEU A 130 -0.32 -12.24 1.07
CA LEU A 130 -1.25 -13.19 0.48
C LEU A 130 -1.38 -12.91 -1.02
N ARG A 131 -0.72 -13.73 -1.87
CA ARG A 131 -0.70 -13.52 -3.32
C ARG A 131 -2.09 -13.40 -3.94
N SER A 132 -3.04 -14.22 -3.52
CA SER A 132 -4.41 -14.20 -4.08
C SER A 132 -5.41 -13.45 -3.20
N GLY A 133 -5.00 -12.99 -2.01
CA GLY A 133 -5.88 -12.35 -1.04
C GLY A 133 -7.17 -13.14 -0.75
N TYR A 134 -8.26 -12.41 -0.53
CA TYR A 134 -9.61 -12.96 -0.46
C TYR A 134 -10.25 -13.06 -1.85
N PHE A 135 -11.29 -13.88 -1.98
CA PHE A 135 -11.93 -14.09 -3.29
C PHE A 135 -12.71 -12.87 -3.76
N ARG A 136 -12.76 -12.69 -5.08
CA ARG A 136 -13.74 -11.82 -5.74
C ARG A 136 -15.05 -12.59 -5.89
N GLN A 137 -16.09 -12.06 -5.27
CA GLN A 137 -17.44 -12.61 -5.36
C GLN A 137 -18.14 -12.10 -6.63
N TYR A 138 -18.81 -13.00 -7.33
CA TYR A 138 -19.82 -12.67 -8.34
C TYR A 138 -20.94 -13.71 -8.31
N PHE A 139 -22.04 -13.43 -9.00
CA PHE A 139 -23.17 -14.35 -9.13
C PHE A 139 -23.32 -14.73 -10.59
N ASP A 140 -23.58 -16.01 -10.86
CA ASP A 140 -23.92 -16.47 -12.20
C ASP A 140 -25.38 -16.15 -12.56
N GLU A 141 -25.80 -16.56 -13.76
CA GLU A 141 -27.15 -16.31 -14.28
C GLU A 141 -28.25 -16.94 -13.41
N ASP A 142 -27.92 -17.99 -12.65
CA ASP A 142 -28.83 -18.68 -11.73
C ASP A 142 -28.82 -18.07 -10.31
N GLY A 143 -28.02 -17.03 -10.09
CA GLY A 143 -27.86 -16.38 -8.78
C GLY A 143 -27.01 -17.17 -7.79
N THR A 144 -26.25 -18.16 -8.26
CA THR A 144 -25.31 -18.91 -7.42
C THR A 144 -24.03 -18.12 -7.25
N GLN A 145 -23.51 -18.07 -6.02
CA GLN A 145 -22.24 -17.42 -5.73
C GLN A 145 -21.09 -18.19 -6.38
N GLN A 146 -20.22 -17.43 -7.05
CA GLN A 146 -18.96 -17.90 -7.60
C GLN A 146 -17.80 -17.15 -6.94
N ASP A 147 -16.65 -17.82 -6.81
CA ASP A 147 -15.44 -17.30 -6.20
C ASP A 147 -14.25 -17.34 -7.17
N GLU A 148 -13.60 -16.20 -7.36
CA GLU A 148 -12.37 -16.07 -8.14
C GLU A 148 -11.22 -15.60 -7.23
N TYR A 149 -10.01 -16.18 -7.39
CA TYR A 149 -8.81 -15.83 -6.61
C TYR A 149 -7.73 -15.17 -7.50
N PRO A 150 -8.00 -13.99 -8.07
CA PRO A 150 -7.06 -13.32 -8.96
C PRO A 150 -5.78 -12.95 -8.21
N ALA A 151 -4.65 -13.48 -8.67
CA ALA A 151 -3.35 -13.19 -8.10
C ALA A 151 -3.02 -11.70 -8.22
N MET A 152 -2.60 -11.10 -7.11
CA MET A 152 -2.03 -9.77 -7.06
C MET A 152 -0.62 -9.79 -7.66
N ASP A 153 -0.38 -8.91 -8.62
CA ASP A 153 0.96 -8.64 -9.12
C ASP A 153 1.66 -7.66 -8.17
N ALA A 154 2.59 -8.18 -7.38
CA ALA A 154 3.36 -7.38 -6.44
C ALA A 154 4.21 -6.28 -7.13
N THR A 155 4.50 -6.40 -8.43
CA THR A 155 5.25 -5.37 -9.18
C THR A 155 4.42 -4.13 -9.51
N LEU A 156 3.09 -4.23 -9.40
CA LEU A 156 2.15 -3.12 -9.57
C LEU A 156 1.77 -2.47 -8.23
N HIS A 157 2.47 -2.81 -7.15
CA HIS A 157 2.22 -2.32 -5.80
C HIS A 157 3.54 -1.82 -5.20
N PRO A 158 3.49 -0.92 -4.20
CA PRO A 158 4.68 -0.33 -3.60
C PRO A 158 5.41 -1.29 -2.63
N PHE A 159 5.47 -2.58 -2.97
CA PHE A 159 6.24 -3.55 -2.21
C PHE A 159 7.70 -3.51 -2.63
N GLU A 160 8.57 -3.36 -1.64
CA GLU A 160 10.00 -3.50 -1.82
C GLU A 160 10.45 -4.83 -1.23
N ARG A 161 11.28 -5.59 -1.96
CA ARG A 161 11.89 -6.81 -1.42
C ARG A 161 12.91 -6.45 -0.34
N ILE A 162 12.89 -7.19 0.76
CA ILE A 162 13.93 -7.07 1.77
C ILE A 162 15.16 -7.86 1.30
N THR A 163 16.29 -7.18 1.25
CA THR A 163 17.59 -7.76 0.90
C THR A 163 18.55 -7.65 2.08
N GLY A 164 19.51 -8.57 2.16
CA GLY A 164 20.62 -8.50 3.10
C GLY A 164 21.66 -7.47 2.66
N GLU A 165 22.71 -7.28 3.47
CA GLU A 165 23.82 -6.36 3.18
C GLU A 165 24.56 -6.69 1.88
N ASP A 166 24.48 -7.93 1.42
CA ASP A 166 25.07 -8.43 0.18
C ASP A 166 24.17 -8.27 -1.06
N GLY A 167 23.00 -7.65 -0.91
CA GLY A 167 22.03 -7.44 -1.97
C GLY A 167 21.20 -8.67 -2.35
N ARG A 168 21.34 -9.81 -1.66
CA ARG A 168 20.51 -11.00 -1.89
C ARG A 168 19.23 -10.95 -1.08
N ASP A 169 18.16 -11.61 -1.56
CA ASP A 169 16.88 -11.72 -0.84
C ASP A 169 17.11 -12.23 0.59
N LEU A 170 16.70 -11.44 1.59
CA LEU A 170 16.75 -11.87 2.98
C LEU A 170 15.79 -13.05 3.16
N THR A 171 16.34 -14.19 3.57
CA THR A 171 15.57 -15.42 3.75
C THR A 171 15.73 -15.92 5.18
N VAL A 172 14.61 -16.21 5.84
CA VAL A 172 14.57 -16.82 7.18
C VAL A 172 14.06 -18.25 7.06
N THR A 173 14.71 -19.20 7.73
CA THR A 173 14.23 -20.58 7.79
C THR A 173 13.35 -20.77 9.01
N VAL A 174 12.10 -21.19 8.79
CA VAL A 174 11.16 -21.58 9.84
C VAL A 174 10.87 -23.07 9.68
N HIS A 175 10.92 -23.83 10.78
CA HIS A 175 10.62 -25.26 10.75
C HIS A 175 9.13 -25.48 11.01
N ILE A 176 8.45 -26.18 10.09
CA ILE A 176 7.08 -26.66 10.27
C ILE A 176 7.16 -28.17 10.41
N GLY A 177 7.14 -28.65 11.66
CA GLY A 177 7.56 -30.02 11.97
C GLY A 177 9.02 -30.22 11.55
N ASP A 178 9.28 -31.29 10.81
CA ASP A 178 10.63 -31.62 10.31
C ASP A 178 10.97 -30.93 8.98
N GLN A 179 10.04 -30.13 8.42
CA GLN A 179 10.23 -29.49 7.12
C GLN A 179 10.74 -28.06 7.28
N PRO A 180 11.92 -27.72 6.73
CA PRO A 180 12.39 -26.35 6.69
C PRO A 180 11.62 -25.57 5.61
N VAL A 181 11.02 -24.46 6.00
CA VAL A 181 10.32 -23.52 5.12
C VAL A 181 11.12 -22.22 5.05
N LEU A 182 11.42 -21.78 3.84
CA LEU A 182 12.13 -20.53 3.58
C LEU A 182 11.12 -19.39 3.40
N ILE A 183 11.21 -18.38 4.24
CA ILE A 183 10.39 -17.17 4.20
C ILE A 183 11.23 -16.02 3.68
N ARG A 184 10.67 -15.24 2.74
CA ARG A 184 11.23 -13.96 2.28
C ARG A 184 10.37 -12.82 2.78
N GLY A 185 10.98 -11.65 2.95
CA GLY A 185 10.28 -10.45 3.39
C GLY A 185 10.04 -9.46 2.26
N TRP A 186 8.90 -8.80 2.31
CA TRP A 186 8.63 -7.56 1.58
C TRP A 186 8.40 -6.45 2.60
N LYS A 187 8.53 -5.21 2.18
CA LYS A 187 8.13 -4.05 2.99
C LYS A 187 7.23 -3.14 2.16
N VAL A 188 6.27 -2.52 2.81
CA VAL A 188 5.49 -1.41 2.25
C VAL A 188 5.37 -0.31 3.29
N MET A 189 5.45 0.94 2.84
CA MET A 189 5.29 2.10 3.71
C MET A 189 3.81 2.43 3.88
N VAL A 190 3.36 2.56 5.13
CA VAL A 190 2.01 3.01 5.51
C VAL A 190 2.17 4.31 6.27
N GLY A 191 2.26 5.40 5.53
CA GLY A 191 2.67 6.71 6.05
C GLY A 191 4.07 6.59 6.66
N LYS A 192 4.21 6.93 7.95
CA LYS A 192 5.43 6.83 8.75
C LYS A 192 5.72 5.44 9.29
N THR A 193 4.75 4.52 9.23
CA THR A 193 4.94 3.15 9.70
C THR A 193 5.36 2.23 8.55
N THR A 194 5.97 1.11 8.91
CA THR A 194 6.33 0.07 7.95
C THR A 194 5.53 -1.19 8.24
N LEU A 195 4.98 -1.79 7.19
CA LEU A 195 4.40 -3.13 7.20
C LEU A 195 5.37 -4.08 6.49
N TYR A 196 5.67 -5.19 7.16
CA TYR A 196 6.44 -6.32 6.64
C TYR A 196 5.56 -7.54 6.39
#